data_AF-A0AA38G7U6-F1
#
_entry.id   AF-A0AA38G7U6-F1
#
_cell.length_a   1.000
_cell.length_b   1.000
_cell.length_c   1.000
_cell.angle_alpha   90.00
_cell.angle_beta   90.00
_cell.angle_gamma   90.00
#
_symmetry.space_group_name_H-M   'P 1'
#
loop_
_entity.id
_entity.type
_entity.pdbx_description
1 polymer ?
#
loop_
_entity_poly.entity_id
_entity_poly.type
_entity_poly.pdbx_seq_one_letter_code
_entity_poly.pdbx_strand_id
1 'polypeptide(L)'
;MKLESPFVGRPPRDQRVTRQQAAYVVPINLSYTLLLPRRRFGRFISFFFPPSGFLAQTPARTQIFRSCGWICGVFDLMAMAGSGVFSELLEGEVFKYYFDGEWRKSSSGKSVAIINPTTRKPHYKVQACTQEEVNKVMETSKVAQKSWAKTPLWKRAELLHRAAGLLKEHKSPIAECLVKEIAKPAKDAVTEVVRSGDLVSYCAEEGVRILGEGKFLVSDSFPGNERNKLCLASKVPLGVVLAIPPFNYPVNLAVSKIAPALIAGNSVVLKPPTQGAVAALHMVHCFHLAGFPKGLISCVTGKGSEIGDFLTMHPGVNCISFTGGDTGIAISKKAGMVPLQMELGGKDACIILEDADIDLAAANVVKGGFSYSILFVIHSGQRCTAVKVVLVMESVADALVEKVNAKVAKMTVGPPEENCDITPVVTESSANFIEGLVMDAKQKGAKFCQEYRREGNLIWPLLVDHVRPDMRLAWEEPFGPVLPVIRITSVEEGIHHCNASNFGLQGCIFTRDINKAMMISDAMETGTVQINSAPARGPDHFPFQGLRDSGIGSQGITNSISMMTKVKSTVINLPTPSYTMG
;
A
#
# COMPACT_ATOMS: atom_id res chain seq x y z
N MET A 1 -62.15 36.08 33.58
CA MET A 1 -61.06 37.00 34.02
C MET A 1 -60.06 37.04 32.86
N LYS A 2 -60.05 37.99 31.90
CA LYS A 2 -59.90 39.47 31.94
C LYS A 2 -58.70 39.87 32.81
N LEU A 3 -57.63 40.55 32.33
CA LEU A 3 -57.46 41.66 31.37
C LEU A 3 -56.07 41.55 30.66
N GLU A 4 -55.90 41.76 29.35
CA GLU A 4 -55.77 42.99 28.52
C GLU A 4 -54.36 43.64 28.43
N SER A 5 -54.06 44.17 27.24
CA SER A 5 -52.79 44.47 26.53
C SER A 5 -52.36 45.97 26.55
N PRO A 6 -51.66 46.57 25.54
CA PRO A 6 -50.27 46.48 25.00
C PRO A 6 -49.58 47.89 24.89
N PHE A 7 -48.43 48.05 24.18
CA PHE A 7 -47.96 49.22 23.35
C PHE A 7 -46.43 49.06 23.05
N VAL A 8 -45.94 48.72 21.84
CA VAL A 8 -45.65 49.46 20.57
C VAL A 8 -44.56 50.56 20.64
N GLY A 9 -43.50 50.43 19.79
CA GLY A 9 -42.70 51.57 19.26
C GLY A 9 -41.23 51.30 18.91
N ARG A 10 -40.87 51.24 17.60
CA ARG A 10 -39.51 51.49 17.03
C ARG A 10 -39.49 52.92 16.41
N PRO A 11 -38.40 53.39 15.75
CA PRO A 11 -37.13 53.97 16.21
C PRO A 11 -36.98 55.45 15.70
N PRO A 12 -35.78 56.07 15.71
CA PRO A 12 -35.42 56.88 14.54
C PRO A 12 -33.97 56.73 14.03
N ARG A 13 -33.78 57.27 12.82
CA ARG A 13 -32.62 57.26 11.91
C ARG A 13 -31.61 58.39 12.18
N ASP A 14 -30.43 58.19 11.58
CA ASP A 14 -29.49 59.15 10.97
C ASP A 14 -28.86 60.27 11.81
N GLN A 15 -27.52 60.24 11.92
CA GLN A 15 -26.67 61.40 11.64
C GLN A 15 -25.28 60.95 11.14
N ARG A 16 -24.82 61.61 10.07
CA ARG A 16 -23.55 61.45 9.35
C ARG A 16 -22.48 62.41 9.87
N VAL A 17 -21.22 62.15 9.44
CA VAL A 17 -20.04 63.05 9.29
C VAL A 17 -19.21 63.20 10.58
N THR A 18 -17.93 62.81 10.65
CA THR A 18 -16.75 63.39 9.96
C THR A 18 -15.60 62.43 9.69
N ARG A 19 -14.89 62.70 8.58
CA ARG A 19 -13.62 62.11 8.10
C ARG A 19 -12.42 62.46 8.99
N GLN A 20 -11.46 61.54 9.11
CA GLN A 20 -9.99 61.74 9.04
C GLN A 20 -9.33 60.34 8.97
N GLN A 21 -8.96 59.84 7.79
CA GLN A 21 -7.60 59.87 7.21
C GLN A 21 -6.47 59.44 8.15
N ALA A 22 -5.97 58.21 7.97
CA ALA A 22 -4.55 57.93 7.75
C ALA A 22 -4.38 56.46 7.30
N ALA A 23 -4.19 56.28 5.99
CA ALA A 23 -3.64 55.07 5.42
C ALA A 23 -2.11 55.12 5.54
N TYR A 24 -1.49 54.09 6.10
CA TYR A 24 -0.06 53.84 5.91
C TYR A 24 0.10 52.81 4.81
N VAL A 25 0.35 53.30 3.61
CA VAL A 25 0.96 52.58 2.49
C VAL A 25 2.45 52.85 2.58
N VAL A 26 3.26 51.80 2.66
CA VAL A 26 4.71 51.88 2.39
C VAL A 26 4.98 51.02 1.16
N PRO A 27 5.34 51.61 0.01
CA PRO A 27 5.96 50.89 -1.09
C PRO A 27 7.48 50.93 -0.93
N ILE A 28 8.20 49.95 -1.50
CA ILE A 28 9.39 50.15 -2.34
C ILE A 28 9.91 48.78 -2.77
N ASN A 29 9.91 48.57 -4.10
CA ASN A 29 10.69 47.59 -4.84
C ASN A 29 12.18 47.93 -4.73
N LEU A 30 13.06 46.94 -4.53
CA LEU A 30 14.35 46.86 -5.23
C LEU A 30 15.09 45.53 -4.98
N SER A 31 15.20 44.77 -6.08
CA SER A 31 16.30 43.93 -6.53
C SER A 31 17.39 43.52 -5.54
N TYR A 32 17.51 42.21 -5.26
CA TYR A 32 18.78 41.61 -4.86
C TYR A 32 19.10 40.37 -5.70
N THR A 33 20.03 40.58 -6.62
CA THR A 33 20.82 39.58 -7.33
C THR A 33 21.76 38.90 -6.32
N LEU A 34 21.58 37.61 -6.07
CA LEU A 34 22.52 36.82 -5.27
C LEU A 34 23.70 36.35 -6.13
N LEU A 35 24.83 37.02 -5.91
CA LEU A 35 26.15 36.71 -6.43
C LEU A 35 26.69 35.42 -5.79
N LEU A 36 26.96 34.42 -6.64
CA LEU A 36 27.80 33.26 -6.33
C LEU A 36 29.29 33.67 -6.36
N PRO A 37 30.13 33.28 -5.38
CA PRO A 37 31.57 33.45 -5.50
C PRO A 37 32.18 32.29 -6.28
N ARG A 38 32.58 32.55 -7.53
CA ARG A 38 33.51 31.72 -8.29
C ARG A 38 34.90 31.80 -7.65
N ARG A 39 35.43 30.68 -7.15
CA ARG A 39 36.87 30.50 -6.94
C ARG A 39 37.52 29.99 -8.23
N ARG A 40 38.49 30.76 -8.72
CA ARG A 40 39.46 30.40 -9.76
C ARG A 40 40.55 29.51 -9.16
N PHE A 41 40.89 28.43 -9.86
CA PHE A 41 42.27 27.95 -10.02
C PHE A 41 42.43 27.51 -11.48
N GLY A 42 43.38 28.11 -12.19
CA GLY A 42 43.98 27.52 -13.40
C GLY A 42 44.97 26.41 -13.00
N ARG A 43 45.62 25.66 -13.89
CA ARG A 43 45.84 25.79 -15.33
C ARG A 43 46.60 24.51 -15.79
N PHE A 44 46.46 24.15 -17.07
CA PHE A 44 47.29 23.22 -17.89
C PHE A 44 47.16 21.70 -17.59
N ILE A 45 47.03 20.77 -18.55
CA ILE A 45 47.81 20.57 -19.80
C ILE A 45 46.92 19.97 -20.92
N SER A 46 47.23 20.34 -22.17
CA SER A 46 46.67 19.91 -23.45
C SER A 46 47.65 19.03 -24.24
N PHE A 47 47.19 17.98 -24.94
CA PHE A 47 47.85 17.37 -26.12
C PHE A 47 46.74 16.81 -27.04
N PHE A 48 46.45 17.46 -28.18
CA PHE A 48 46.96 17.17 -29.55
C PHE A 48 46.48 15.85 -30.18
N PHE A 49 45.49 15.95 -31.09
CA PHE A 49 45.34 15.13 -32.31
C PHE A 49 46.31 15.69 -33.39
N PRO A 50 46.76 14.94 -34.43
CA PRO A 50 45.93 14.65 -35.63
C PRO A 50 46.38 13.36 -36.42
N PRO A 51 46.18 13.18 -37.75
CA PRO A 51 44.99 12.52 -38.35
C PRO A 51 45.31 11.49 -39.47
N SER A 52 44.28 11.09 -40.25
CA SER A 52 44.27 10.43 -41.59
C SER A 52 44.60 8.94 -41.67
N GLY A 53 43.98 8.08 -42.49
CA GLY A 53 42.94 8.19 -43.52
C GLY A 53 42.98 6.94 -44.43
N PHE A 54 41.88 6.68 -45.16
CA PHE A 54 41.75 5.82 -46.37
C PHE A 54 41.49 4.29 -46.27
N LEU A 55 40.22 3.94 -46.58
CA LEU A 55 39.71 3.08 -47.68
C LEU A 55 40.36 1.71 -47.97
N ALA A 56 39.55 0.63 -47.92
CA ALA A 56 39.11 -0.14 -49.12
C ALA A 56 38.21 -1.35 -48.75
N GLN A 57 37.39 -1.74 -49.73
CA GLN A 57 36.26 -2.68 -49.72
C GLN A 57 36.69 -4.17 -49.86
N THR A 58 35.92 -5.07 -49.21
CA THR A 58 35.41 -6.45 -49.54
C THR A 58 36.04 -7.33 -50.66
N PRO A 59 35.64 -8.63 -50.85
CA PRO A 59 35.12 -9.71 -49.95
C PRO A 59 35.81 -11.09 -50.21
N ALA A 60 35.57 -12.12 -49.37
CA ALA A 60 35.31 -13.52 -49.83
C ALA A 60 35.13 -14.53 -48.67
N ARG A 61 34.19 -15.43 -48.89
CA ARG A 61 33.78 -16.61 -48.10
C ARG A 61 34.89 -17.65 -47.97
N THR A 62 34.98 -18.37 -46.84
CA THR A 62 34.83 -19.85 -46.81
C THR A 62 34.55 -20.36 -45.39
N GLN A 63 33.60 -21.30 -45.29
CA GLN A 63 33.26 -22.08 -44.11
C GLN A 63 34.41 -22.99 -43.68
N ILE A 64 34.72 -23.04 -42.38
CA ILE A 64 35.23 -24.25 -41.71
C ILE A 64 34.48 -24.43 -40.40
N PHE A 65 33.66 -25.47 -40.36
CA PHE A 65 33.06 -26.04 -39.15
C PHE A 65 34.19 -26.53 -38.22
N ARG A 66 34.27 -25.99 -37.00
CA ARG A 66 34.78 -26.72 -35.83
C ARG A 66 34.00 -26.34 -34.58
N SER A 67 33.33 -27.35 -34.08
CA SER A 67 32.75 -27.56 -32.76
C SER A 67 33.53 -26.88 -31.61
N CYS A 68 32.89 -25.92 -30.96
CA CYS A 68 33.07 -25.65 -29.54
C CYS A 68 31.68 -25.51 -28.93
N GLY A 69 31.30 -26.53 -28.15
CA GLY A 69 30.07 -26.55 -27.38
C GLY A 69 30.05 -25.38 -26.42
N TRP A 70 29.13 -24.45 -26.64
CA TRP A 70 28.73 -23.48 -25.63
C TRP A 70 27.92 -24.25 -24.59
N ILE A 71 28.61 -24.67 -23.53
CA ILE A 71 27.98 -24.93 -22.25
C ILE A 71 27.43 -23.57 -21.81
N CYS A 72 26.16 -23.32 -22.17
CA CYS A 72 25.38 -22.22 -21.61
C CYS A 72 25.13 -22.61 -20.16
N GLY A 73 26.04 -22.19 -19.29
CA GLY A 73 25.91 -22.36 -17.86
C GLY A 73 24.64 -21.65 -17.41
N VAL A 74 23.70 -22.43 -16.89
CA VAL A 74 22.76 -21.99 -15.87
C VAL A 74 23.63 -21.46 -14.73
N PHE A 75 23.95 -20.17 -14.76
CA PHE A 75 24.37 -19.49 -13.54
C PHE A 75 23.20 -19.63 -12.58
N ASP A 76 23.47 -20.33 -11.49
CA ASP A 76 22.49 -20.76 -10.51
C ASP A 76 21.71 -19.55 -9.96
N LEU A 77 20.45 -19.39 -10.34
CA LEU A 77 19.62 -18.23 -9.99
C LEU A 77 19.35 -18.12 -8.47
N MET A 78 19.55 -19.21 -7.71
CA MET A 78 19.62 -19.15 -6.25
C MET A 78 20.80 -18.30 -5.75
N ALA A 79 21.88 -18.18 -6.53
CA ALA A 79 23.07 -17.43 -6.15
C ALA A 79 22.81 -15.91 -6.10
N MET A 80 21.92 -15.36 -6.93
CA MET A 80 21.69 -13.90 -6.95
C MET A 80 20.92 -13.42 -5.70
N ALA A 81 19.89 -14.14 -5.26
CA ALA A 81 19.11 -13.85 -4.06
C ALA A 81 19.87 -14.06 -2.73
N GLY A 82 21.08 -14.60 -2.78
CA GLY A 82 21.95 -14.83 -1.62
C GLY A 82 23.39 -14.41 -1.84
N SER A 83 23.64 -13.49 -2.77
CA SER A 83 25.01 -13.03 -3.07
C SER A 83 25.29 -11.64 -2.53
N GLY A 84 26.59 -11.33 -2.42
CA GLY A 84 27.06 -10.02 -1.98
C GLY A 84 26.55 -9.69 -0.58
N VAL A 85 25.91 -8.52 -0.47
CA VAL A 85 25.36 -8.03 0.80
C VAL A 85 24.27 -8.94 1.38
N PHE A 86 23.60 -9.75 0.56
CA PHE A 86 22.51 -10.64 1.00
C PHE A 86 22.97 -12.06 1.37
N SER A 87 24.27 -12.34 1.37
CA SER A 87 24.80 -13.68 1.66
C SER A 87 24.47 -14.19 3.06
N GLU A 88 24.33 -13.31 4.04
CA GLU A 88 24.01 -13.70 5.41
C GLU A 88 22.60 -14.28 5.58
N LEU A 89 21.67 -13.97 4.67
CA LEU A 89 20.28 -14.43 4.72
C LEU A 89 20.16 -15.93 4.48
N LEU A 90 21.11 -16.53 3.78
CA LEU A 90 21.05 -17.92 3.34
C LEU A 90 21.97 -18.82 4.16
N GLU A 91 21.50 -20.04 4.42
CA GLU A 91 22.33 -21.16 4.88
C GLU A 91 22.03 -22.36 3.98
N GLY A 92 22.98 -22.69 3.09
CA GLY A 92 22.71 -23.64 2.02
C GLY A 92 21.59 -23.13 1.12
N GLU A 93 20.47 -23.86 1.07
CA GLU A 93 19.29 -23.51 0.26
C GLU A 93 18.14 -22.86 1.06
N VAL A 94 18.32 -22.62 2.37
CA VAL A 94 17.24 -22.17 3.26
C VAL A 94 17.53 -20.78 3.80
N PHE A 95 16.57 -19.87 3.61
CA PHE A 95 16.60 -18.52 4.14
C PHE A 95 16.32 -18.52 5.64
N LYS A 96 17.23 -17.90 6.39
CA LYS A 96 17.19 -17.68 7.84
C LYS A 96 16.09 -16.69 8.22
N TYR A 97 15.67 -16.74 9.48
CA TYR A 97 14.80 -15.71 10.07
C TYR A 97 15.65 -14.63 10.75
N TYR A 98 15.07 -13.47 11.04
CA TYR A 98 15.79 -12.34 11.62
C TYR A 98 15.38 -12.09 13.06
N PHE A 99 16.33 -12.15 13.99
CA PHE A 99 16.09 -11.97 15.41
C PHE A 99 17.31 -11.39 16.12
N ASP A 100 17.08 -10.43 17.01
CA ASP A 100 18.12 -9.81 17.86
C ASP A 100 19.31 -9.22 17.07
N GLY A 101 19.02 -8.67 15.88
CA GLY A 101 20.05 -8.08 15.02
C GLY A 101 20.85 -9.10 14.21
N GLU A 102 20.47 -10.38 14.19
CA GLU A 102 21.20 -11.46 13.54
C GLU A 102 20.29 -12.33 12.68
N TRP A 103 20.86 -12.89 11.61
CA TRP A 103 20.22 -13.91 10.80
C TRP A 103 20.43 -15.28 11.42
N ARG A 104 19.35 -15.94 11.87
CA ARG A 104 19.40 -17.16 12.68
C ARG A 104 18.66 -18.33 12.02
N LYS A 105 19.11 -19.53 12.37
CA LYS A 105 18.48 -20.80 12.00
C LYS A 105 17.42 -21.16 13.04
N SER A 106 16.28 -21.67 12.59
CA SER A 106 15.25 -22.11 13.54
C SER A 106 15.68 -23.40 14.24
N SER A 107 15.40 -23.49 15.53
CA SER A 107 15.58 -24.73 16.30
C SER A 107 14.64 -25.85 15.86
N SER A 108 13.62 -25.57 15.04
CA SER A 108 12.70 -26.59 14.53
C SER A 108 13.37 -27.58 13.57
N GLY A 109 14.45 -27.16 12.89
CA GLY A 109 15.04 -27.91 11.78
C GLY A 109 14.13 -28.05 10.55
N LYS A 110 12.93 -27.46 10.56
CA LYS A 110 11.93 -27.54 9.50
C LYS A 110 12.01 -26.31 8.59
N SER A 111 11.63 -26.50 7.33
CA SER A 111 11.52 -25.41 6.36
C SER A 111 10.17 -25.46 5.63
N VAL A 112 9.79 -24.31 5.07
CA VAL A 112 8.59 -24.17 4.23
C VAL A 112 9.06 -23.81 2.82
N ALA A 113 8.65 -24.62 1.85
CA ALA A 113 8.92 -24.36 0.44
C ALA A 113 8.01 -23.26 -0.09
N ILE A 114 8.59 -22.40 -0.94
CA ILE A 114 7.92 -21.32 -1.65
C ILE A 114 7.87 -21.72 -3.12
N ILE A 115 6.66 -21.83 -3.66
CA ILE A 115 6.42 -22.39 -4.99
C ILE A 115 6.39 -21.25 -6.00
N ASN A 116 7.20 -21.31 -7.06
CA ASN A 116 7.12 -20.31 -8.12
C ASN A 116 5.78 -20.47 -8.89
N PRO A 117 4.92 -19.43 -8.97
CA PRO A 117 3.59 -19.58 -9.57
C PRO A 117 3.61 -19.88 -11.08
N THR A 118 4.65 -19.45 -11.79
CA THR A 118 4.85 -19.71 -13.23
C THR A 118 5.25 -21.15 -13.50
N THR A 119 6.23 -21.68 -12.76
CA THR A 119 6.76 -23.03 -12.99
C THR A 119 6.05 -24.11 -12.18
N ARG A 120 5.32 -23.71 -11.13
CA ARG A 120 4.66 -24.58 -10.14
C ARG A 120 5.62 -25.51 -9.39
N LYS A 121 6.91 -25.16 -9.33
CA LYS A 121 7.95 -25.91 -8.61
C LYS A 121 8.48 -25.11 -7.42
N PRO A 122 8.95 -25.78 -6.35
CA PRO A 122 9.68 -25.10 -5.27
C PRO A 122 10.86 -24.29 -5.82
N HIS A 123 10.96 -23.04 -5.40
CA HIS A 123 12.04 -22.14 -5.82
C HIS A 123 12.87 -21.64 -4.64
N TYR A 124 12.22 -21.30 -3.52
CA TYR A 124 12.91 -20.93 -2.28
C TYR A 124 12.42 -21.76 -1.11
N LYS A 125 13.17 -21.72 0.00
CA LYS A 125 12.80 -22.32 1.29
C LYS A 125 13.07 -21.32 2.40
N VAL A 126 12.13 -21.16 3.33
CA VAL A 126 12.30 -20.35 4.55
C VAL A 126 12.21 -21.22 5.79
N GLN A 127 12.88 -20.84 6.86
CA GLN A 127 12.79 -21.52 8.16
C GLN A 127 11.34 -21.51 8.69
N ALA A 128 10.93 -22.58 9.37
CA ALA A 128 9.65 -22.61 10.10
C ALA A 128 9.92 -22.36 11.60
N CYS A 129 9.70 -21.12 12.06
CA CYS A 129 9.94 -20.74 13.44
C CYS A 129 9.00 -21.47 14.41
N THR A 130 9.48 -21.76 15.62
CA THR A 130 8.66 -22.36 16.69
C THR A 130 7.95 -21.29 17.54
N GLN A 131 7.00 -21.72 18.38
CA GLN A 131 6.32 -20.83 19.32
C GLN A 131 7.29 -20.26 20.37
N GLU A 132 8.28 -21.04 20.80
CA GLU A 132 9.31 -20.60 21.75
C GLU A 132 10.20 -19.51 21.15
N GLU A 133 10.51 -19.60 19.86
CA GLU A 133 11.24 -18.55 19.14
C GLU A 133 10.40 -17.28 19.01
N VAL A 134 9.10 -17.42 18.74
CA VAL A 134 8.17 -16.28 18.75
C VAL A 134 8.12 -15.61 20.14
N ASN A 135 8.06 -16.38 21.22
CA ASN A 135 8.09 -15.83 22.59
C ASN A 135 9.36 -15.01 22.84
N LYS A 136 10.53 -15.56 22.48
CA LYS A 136 11.82 -14.87 22.61
C LYS A 136 11.88 -13.58 21.78
N VAL A 137 11.35 -13.62 20.56
CA VAL A 137 11.22 -12.45 19.68
C VAL A 137 10.38 -11.37 20.34
N MET A 138 9.23 -11.72 20.92
CA MET A 138 8.32 -10.78 21.58
C MET A 138 8.95 -10.16 22.84
N GLU A 139 9.58 -10.98 23.69
CA GLU A 139 10.30 -10.55 24.90
C GLU A 139 11.39 -9.51 24.54
N THR A 140 12.23 -9.85 23.57
CA THR A 140 13.36 -9.01 23.14
C THR A 140 12.87 -7.71 22.49
N SER A 141 11.82 -7.80 21.65
CA SER A 141 11.21 -6.63 21.02
C SER A 141 10.69 -5.64 22.06
N LYS A 142 10.05 -6.14 23.12
CA LYS A 142 9.56 -5.33 24.24
C LYS A 142 10.69 -4.62 24.99
N VAL A 143 11.84 -5.25 25.16
CA VAL A 143 13.03 -4.62 25.78
C VAL A 143 13.62 -3.56 24.86
N ALA A 144 13.84 -3.89 23.58
CA ALA A 144 14.40 -2.96 22.59
C ALA A 144 13.51 -1.72 22.40
N GLN A 145 12.19 -1.89 22.42
CA GLN A 145 11.22 -0.80 22.30
C GLN A 145 11.40 0.28 23.36
N LYS A 146 11.64 -0.10 24.63
CA LYS A 146 11.81 0.86 25.73
C LYS A 146 13.02 1.77 25.52
N SER A 147 14.11 1.22 24.98
CA SER A 147 15.31 1.98 24.63
C SER A 147 15.04 2.85 23.40
N TRP A 148 14.35 2.30 22.39
CA TRP A 148 14.01 3.02 21.17
C TRP A 148 13.08 4.22 21.38
N ALA A 149 12.12 4.12 22.29
CA ALA A 149 11.23 5.23 22.64
C ALA A 149 11.98 6.43 23.23
N LYS A 150 13.20 6.24 23.76
CA LYS A 150 14.08 7.30 24.26
C LYS A 150 14.93 7.94 23.16
N THR A 151 14.99 7.32 21.97
CA THR A 151 15.74 7.87 20.84
C THR A 151 15.08 9.17 20.37
N PRO A 152 15.84 10.28 20.24
CA PRO A 152 15.32 11.53 19.69
C PRO A 152 14.62 11.32 18.35
N LEU A 153 13.49 12.00 18.16
CA LEU A 153 12.61 11.82 16.99
C LEU A 153 13.35 11.99 15.65
N TRP A 154 14.22 12.99 15.55
CA TRP A 154 15.01 13.23 14.33
C TRP A 154 16.00 12.09 14.02
N LYS A 155 16.57 11.41 15.03
CA LYS A 155 17.43 10.23 14.83
C LYS A 155 16.64 9.03 14.33
N ARG A 156 15.37 8.90 14.77
CA ARG A 156 14.47 7.87 14.25
C ARG A 156 14.20 8.09 12.76
N ALA A 157 13.97 9.34 12.36
CA ALA A 157 13.80 9.71 10.96
C ALA A 157 15.07 9.49 10.13
N GLU A 158 16.25 9.85 10.65
CA GLU A 158 17.55 9.64 9.98
C GLU A 158 17.77 8.16 9.59
N LEU A 159 17.51 7.22 10.51
CA LEU A 159 17.62 5.78 10.20
C LEU A 159 16.62 5.31 9.16
N LEU A 160 15.40 5.85 9.16
CA LEU A 160 14.39 5.54 8.14
C LEU A 160 14.79 6.07 6.76
N HIS A 161 15.33 7.29 6.66
CA HIS A 161 15.87 7.80 5.40
C HIS A 161 17.03 6.95 4.88
N ARG A 162 17.90 6.47 5.78
CA ARG A 162 18.97 5.54 5.40
C ARG A 162 18.43 4.20 4.88
N ALA A 163 17.43 3.62 5.55
CA ALA A 163 16.78 2.40 5.06
C ALA A 163 16.08 2.62 3.71
N ALA A 164 15.44 3.77 3.50
CA ALA A 164 14.85 4.15 2.22
C ALA A 164 15.89 4.21 1.09
N GLY A 165 17.07 4.77 1.37
CA GLY A 165 18.19 4.78 0.42
C GLY A 165 18.64 3.36 0.05
N LEU A 166 18.85 2.49 1.05
CA LEU A 166 19.28 1.11 0.86
C LEU A 166 18.26 0.26 0.07
N LEU A 167 16.96 0.47 0.29
CA LEU A 167 15.92 -0.20 -0.50
C LEU A 167 16.02 0.19 -1.99
N LYS A 168 16.24 1.47 -2.28
CA LYS A 168 16.37 1.96 -3.67
C LYS A 168 17.67 1.50 -4.32
N GLU A 169 18.75 1.44 -3.55
CA GLU A 169 20.06 0.92 -3.98
C GLU A 169 19.96 -0.56 -4.35
N HIS A 170 19.36 -1.37 -3.50
CA HIS A 170 19.21 -2.82 -3.69
C HIS A 170 17.86 -3.23 -4.28
N LYS A 171 17.26 -2.38 -5.12
CA LYS A 171 15.96 -2.66 -5.74
C LYS A 171 15.95 -3.91 -6.61
N SER A 172 17.05 -4.21 -7.31
CA SER A 172 17.08 -5.29 -8.30
C SER A 172 16.99 -6.70 -7.66
N PRO A 173 17.79 -7.05 -6.64
CA PRO A 173 17.66 -8.36 -5.98
C PRO A 173 16.30 -8.57 -5.31
N ILE A 174 15.74 -7.51 -4.70
CA ILE A 174 14.40 -7.57 -4.09
C ILE A 174 13.34 -7.80 -5.17
N ALA A 175 13.43 -7.07 -6.29
CA ALA A 175 12.50 -7.22 -7.41
C ALA A 175 12.56 -8.61 -8.05
N GLU A 176 13.74 -9.21 -8.18
CA GLU A 176 13.90 -10.57 -8.67
C GLU A 176 13.15 -11.58 -7.78
N CYS A 177 13.25 -11.44 -6.46
CA CYS A 177 12.49 -12.27 -5.52
C CYS A 177 10.98 -12.12 -5.75
N LEU A 178 10.48 -10.89 -5.94
CA LEU A 178 9.06 -10.65 -6.23
C LEU A 178 8.60 -11.32 -7.55
N VAL A 179 9.41 -11.27 -8.60
CA VAL A 179 9.11 -11.94 -9.88
C VAL A 179 8.97 -13.45 -9.66
N LYS A 180 9.90 -14.06 -8.91
CA LYS A 180 9.93 -15.52 -8.71
C LYS A 180 8.93 -16.03 -7.68
N GLU A 181 8.69 -15.27 -6.62
CA GLU A 181 7.77 -15.67 -5.55
C GLU A 181 6.31 -15.39 -5.91
N ILE A 182 5.98 -14.25 -6.52
CA ILE A 182 4.59 -13.83 -6.65
C ILE A 182 4.17 -13.56 -8.10
N ALA A 183 5.01 -13.94 -9.07
CA ALA A 183 4.77 -13.75 -10.50
C ALA A 183 4.41 -12.29 -10.85
N LYS A 184 5.00 -11.33 -10.15
CA LYS A 184 4.84 -9.90 -10.45
C LYS A 184 5.68 -9.54 -11.67
N PRO A 185 5.16 -8.79 -12.65
CA PRO A 185 5.95 -8.32 -13.79
C PRO A 185 7.21 -7.59 -13.34
N ALA A 186 8.34 -7.84 -14.02
CA ALA A 186 9.67 -7.40 -13.56
C ALA A 186 9.78 -5.88 -13.34
N LYS A 187 9.22 -5.07 -14.24
CA LYS A 187 9.18 -3.60 -14.12
C LYS A 187 8.39 -3.17 -12.89
N ASP A 188 7.26 -3.81 -12.63
CA ASP A 188 6.41 -3.48 -11.49
C ASP A 188 6.99 -3.95 -10.16
N ALA A 189 7.73 -5.06 -10.16
CA ALA A 189 8.51 -5.49 -9.01
C ALA A 189 9.55 -4.42 -8.63
N VAL A 190 10.25 -3.83 -9.60
CA VAL A 190 11.18 -2.71 -9.34
C VAL A 190 10.42 -1.47 -8.83
N THR A 191 9.30 -1.12 -9.47
CA THR A 191 8.45 0.01 -9.05
C THR A 191 7.96 -0.15 -7.62
N GLU A 192 7.58 -1.37 -7.19
CA GLU A 192 7.19 -1.64 -5.80
C GLU A 192 8.30 -1.28 -4.82
N VAL A 193 9.54 -1.70 -5.09
CA VAL A 193 10.66 -1.48 -4.17
C VAL A 193 11.04 0.01 -4.11
N VAL A 194 11.03 0.70 -5.25
CA VAL A 194 11.29 2.15 -5.30
C VAL A 194 10.21 2.91 -4.52
N ARG A 195 8.93 2.63 -4.79
CA ARG A 195 7.80 3.20 -4.06
C ARG A 195 7.88 2.92 -2.56
N SER A 196 8.38 1.74 -2.17
CA SER A 196 8.58 1.38 -0.76
C SER A 196 9.62 2.28 -0.10
N GLY A 197 10.73 2.56 -0.77
CA GLY A 197 11.71 3.54 -0.29
C GLY A 197 11.13 4.96 -0.18
N ASP A 198 10.35 5.39 -1.17
CA ASP A 198 9.67 6.70 -1.14
C ASP A 198 8.70 6.81 0.05
N LEU A 199 7.89 5.77 0.27
CA LEU A 199 6.95 5.67 1.39
C LEU A 199 7.67 5.79 2.73
N VAL A 200 8.77 5.04 2.92
CA VAL A 200 9.57 5.08 4.16
C VAL A 200 10.12 6.48 4.41
N SER A 201 10.68 7.12 3.38
CA SER A 201 11.25 8.47 3.48
C SER A 201 10.16 9.50 3.81
N TYR A 202 9.02 9.47 3.12
CA TYR A 202 7.91 10.38 3.36
C TYR A 202 7.31 10.18 4.77
N CYS A 203 7.20 8.92 5.22
CA CYS A 203 6.74 8.59 6.56
C CYS A 203 7.65 9.14 7.66
N ALA A 204 8.96 9.13 7.44
CA ALA A 204 9.92 9.72 8.37
C ALA A 204 9.68 11.23 8.54
N GLU A 205 9.47 11.96 7.45
CA GLU A 205 9.22 13.41 7.51
C GLU A 205 7.89 13.75 8.19
N GLU A 206 6.80 13.10 7.77
CA GLU A 206 5.49 13.30 8.39
C GLU A 206 5.48 12.89 9.86
N GLY A 207 6.18 11.81 10.21
CA GLY A 207 6.32 11.38 11.59
C GLY A 207 7.03 12.41 12.46
N VAL A 208 8.07 13.09 11.95
CA VAL A 208 8.73 14.19 12.69
C VAL A 208 7.73 15.32 12.96
N ARG A 209 6.95 15.73 11.96
CA ARG A 209 5.96 16.82 12.07
C ARG A 209 4.87 16.46 13.09
N ILE A 210 4.25 15.29 12.91
CA ILE A 210 3.03 14.88 13.64
C ILE A 210 3.31 14.41 15.08
N LEU A 211 4.51 13.89 15.34
CA LEU A 211 4.92 13.44 16.69
C LEU A 211 5.67 14.53 17.46
N GLY A 212 6.23 15.53 16.77
CA GLY A 212 6.83 16.71 17.37
C GLY A 212 5.79 17.72 17.86
N GLU A 213 4.56 17.67 17.31
CA GLU A 213 3.44 18.48 17.75
C GLU A 213 2.81 17.94 19.05
N GLY A 214 2.50 18.84 19.98
CA GLY A 214 1.70 18.58 21.17
C GLY A 214 0.53 19.55 21.27
N LYS A 215 -0.52 19.18 22.02
CA LYS A 215 -1.65 20.07 22.29
C LYS A 215 -1.57 20.61 23.71
N PHE A 216 -1.74 21.93 23.85
CA PHE A 216 -1.90 22.61 25.12
C PHE A 216 -3.38 22.94 25.31
N LEU A 217 -4.00 22.37 26.35
CA LEU A 217 -5.40 22.58 26.69
C LEU A 217 -5.51 23.23 28.06
N VAL A 218 -6.53 24.07 28.24
CA VAL A 218 -6.77 24.83 29.48
C VAL A 218 -8.15 24.50 30.02
N SER A 219 -8.29 24.41 31.34
CA SER A 219 -9.53 23.95 31.99
C SER A 219 -10.72 24.89 31.82
N ASP A 220 -10.49 26.21 31.71
CA ASP A 220 -11.53 27.23 31.50
C ASP A 220 -12.20 27.16 30.12
N SER A 221 -11.74 26.27 29.23
CA SER A 221 -12.41 25.97 27.96
C SER A 221 -13.65 25.08 28.14
N PHE A 222 -13.89 24.53 29.34
CA PHE A 222 -15.08 23.72 29.64
C PHE A 222 -15.93 24.35 30.75
N PRO A 223 -17.27 24.41 30.61
CA PRO A 223 -18.15 25.03 31.61
C PRO A 223 -17.91 24.53 33.04
N GLY A 224 -17.93 25.47 34.00
CA GLY A 224 -17.78 25.16 35.43
C GLY A 224 -16.34 24.99 35.92
N ASN A 225 -15.33 25.34 35.12
CA ASN A 225 -13.93 25.27 35.53
C ASN A 225 -13.25 26.65 35.43
N GLU A 226 -12.41 26.96 36.42
CA GLU A 226 -11.47 28.07 36.35
C GLU A 226 -10.18 27.65 35.61
N ARG A 227 -9.33 28.60 35.19
CA ARG A 227 -8.06 28.31 34.49
C ARG A 227 -6.91 27.97 35.44
N ASN A 228 -7.15 26.99 36.29
CA ASN A 228 -6.17 26.46 37.24
C ASN A 228 -5.58 25.10 36.83
N LYS A 229 -5.94 24.54 35.66
CA LYS A 229 -5.33 23.31 35.15
C LYS A 229 -4.85 23.49 33.71
N LEU A 230 -3.60 23.11 33.48
CA LEU A 230 -2.96 23.14 32.17
C LEU A 230 -2.62 21.72 31.74
N CYS A 231 -3.17 21.27 30.61
CA CYS A 231 -2.98 19.92 30.11
C CYS A 231 -2.05 19.93 28.89
N LEU A 232 -0.91 19.25 29.03
CA LEU A 232 0.04 18.96 27.97
C LEU A 232 -0.25 17.57 27.41
N ALA A 233 -0.79 17.50 26.19
CA ALA A 233 -1.09 16.25 25.52
C ALA A 233 -0.06 15.95 24.43
N SER A 234 0.60 14.80 24.52
CA SER A 234 1.60 14.33 23.55
C SER A 234 1.32 12.91 23.10
N LYS A 235 1.89 12.50 21.97
CA LYS A 235 1.78 11.12 21.46
C LYS A 235 2.88 10.24 22.03
N VAL A 236 2.52 9.03 22.44
CA VAL A 236 3.44 8.00 22.95
C VAL A 236 3.26 6.69 22.17
N PRO A 237 4.33 5.89 21.98
CA PRO A 237 4.22 4.58 21.32
C PRO A 237 3.35 3.61 22.12
N LEU A 238 2.81 2.60 21.42
CA LEU A 238 2.01 1.54 22.01
C LEU A 238 2.85 0.41 22.62
N GLY A 239 4.00 0.10 22.01
CA GLY A 239 4.87 -1.01 22.41
C GLY A 239 5.30 -1.85 21.23
N VAL A 240 4.98 -3.15 21.22
CA VAL A 240 5.30 -4.06 20.11
C VAL A 240 4.17 -4.07 19.08
N VAL A 241 4.49 -3.71 17.84
CA VAL A 241 3.57 -3.80 16.69
C VAL A 241 3.81 -5.11 15.96
N LEU A 242 2.77 -5.93 15.82
CA LEU A 242 2.77 -7.10 14.94
C LEU A 242 2.33 -6.67 13.54
N ALA A 243 3.26 -6.74 12.59
CA ALA A 243 3.02 -6.38 11.19
C ALA A 243 2.85 -7.65 10.33
N ILE A 244 1.71 -7.77 9.65
CA ILE A 244 1.37 -8.93 8.82
C ILE A 244 0.94 -8.43 7.43
N PRO A 245 1.87 -8.32 6.46
CA PRO A 245 1.54 -7.95 5.08
C PRO A 245 0.98 -9.14 4.28
N PRO A 246 0.36 -8.89 3.10
CA PRO A 246 -0.14 -9.91 2.19
C PRO A 246 0.91 -10.29 1.14
N PHE A 247 0.63 -11.33 0.34
CA PHE A 247 1.54 -11.80 -0.72
C PHE A 247 1.66 -10.83 -1.91
N ASN A 248 0.62 -10.07 -2.24
CA ASN A 248 0.58 -9.31 -3.50
C ASN A 248 1.50 -8.07 -3.49
N TYR A 249 1.86 -7.55 -2.31
CA TYR A 249 2.83 -6.49 -2.10
C TYR A 249 3.64 -6.74 -0.82
N PRO A 250 4.48 -7.78 -0.80
CA PRO A 250 5.11 -8.25 0.42
C PRO A 250 6.20 -7.29 0.91
N VAL A 251 6.66 -6.35 0.07
CA VAL A 251 7.61 -5.30 0.45
C VAL A 251 6.85 -4.00 0.75
N ASN A 252 6.02 -3.51 -0.20
CA ASN A 252 5.36 -2.22 -0.04
C ASN A 252 4.36 -2.19 1.13
N LEU A 253 3.54 -3.22 1.26
CA LEU A 253 2.58 -3.29 2.37
C LEU A 253 3.24 -3.72 3.70
N ALA A 254 4.47 -4.23 3.67
CA ALA A 254 5.28 -4.41 4.87
C ALA A 254 5.83 -3.07 5.37
N VAL A 255 6.51 -2.29 4.50
CA VAL A 255 7.05 -0.99 4.91
C VAL A 255 5.98 0.01 5.32
N SER A 256 4.77 -0.09 4.73
CA SER A 256 3.62 0.72 5.12
C SER A 256 3.17 0.52 6.57
N LYS A 257 3.65 -0.55 7.22
CA LYS A 257 3.39 -0.89 8.63
C LYS A 257 4.64 -0.67 9.48
N ILE A 258 5.80 -1.05 8.96
CA ILE A 258 7.09 -0.95 9.66
C ILE A 258 7.48 0.52 9.87
N ALA A 259 7.46 1.35 8.82
CA ALA A 259 7.88 2.75 8.91
C ALA A 259 7.07 3.55 9.94
N PRO A 260 5.72 3.55 9.92
CA PRO A 260 4.94 4.29 10.92
C PRO A 260 5.14 3.75 12.34
N ALA A 261 5.34 2.44 12.52
CA ALA A 261 5.60 1.85 13.83
C ALA A 261 6.94 2.35 14.41
N LEU A 262 8.00 2.28 13.61
CA LEU A 262 9.34 2.67 14.01
C LEU A 262 9.45 4.18 14.29
N ILE A 263 8.90 5.04 13.43
CA ILE A 263 8.93 6.49 13.66
C ILE A 263 8.12 6.86 14.90
N ALA A 264 7.00 6.19 15.17
CA ALA A 264 6.20 6.35 16.39
C ALA A 264 6.93 5.93 17.68
N GLY A 265 8.00 5.12 17.57
CA GLY A 265 8.79 4.65 18.72
C GLY A 265 8.42 3.24 19.19
N ASN A 266 7.74 2.46 18.35
CA ASN A 266 7.41 1.06 18.59
C ASN A 266 8.54 0.15 18.11
N SER A 267 8.58 -1.08 18.64
CA SER A 267 9.30 -2.20 18.00
C SER A 267 8.37 -2.95 17.05
N VAL A 268 8.93 -3.68 16.09
CA VAL A 268 8.16 -4.40 15.08
C VAL A 268 8.53 -5.87 15.04
N VAL A 269 7.50 -6.72 15.10
CA VAL A 269 7.60 -8.13 14.73
C VAL A 269 6.88 -8.30 13.40
N LEU A 270 7.63 -8.59 12.35
CA LEU A 270 7.11 -8.84 11.01
C LEU A 270 6.84 -10.34 10.85
N LYS A 271 5.61 -10.69 10.47
CA LYS A 271 5.27 -12.01 9.95
C LYS A 271 4.90 -11.87 8.47
N PRO A 272 5.85 -12.04 7.54
CA PRO A 272 5.54 -11.95 6.12
C PRO A 272 4.63 -13.11 5.69
N PRO A 273 3.91 -12.97 4.57
CA PRO A 273 3.24 -14.10 3.93
C PRO A 273 4.28 -15.17 3.58
N THR A 274 3.89 -16.45 3.58
CA THR A 274 4.82 -17.50 3.13
C THR A 274 5.26 -17.26 1.69
N GLN A 275 4.31 -16.92 0.81
CA GLN A 275 4.57 -16.52 -0.56
C GLN A 275 4.95 -15.04 -0.60
N GLY A 276 6.22 -14.72 -0.89
CA GLY A 276 6.76 -13.36 -0.78
C GLY A 276 7.64 -13.14 0.47
N ALA A 277 7.89 -14.21 1.24
CA ALA A 277 8.74 -14.13 2.43
C ALA A 277 10.18 -13.73 2.08
N VAL A 278 10.75 -14.23 0.98
CA VAL A 278 12.15 -13.97 0.64
C VAL A 278 12.35 -12.50 0.28
N ALA A 279 11.46 -11.91 -0.51
CA ALA A 279 11.47 -10.47 -0.80
C ALA A 279 11.36 -9.63 0.49
N ALA A 280 10.51 -10.04 1.43
CA ALA A 280 10.39 -9.37 2.73
C ALA A 280 11.66 -9.51 3.58
N LEU A 281 12.35 -10.66 3.55
CA LEU A 281 13.63 -10.84 4.26
C LEU A 281 14.72 -9.92 3.68
N HIS A 282 14.80 -9.78 2.35
CA HIS A 282 15.74 -8.84 1.72
C HIS A 282 15.43 -7.39 2.12
N MET A 283 14.15 -7.01 2.15
CA MET A 283 13.74 -5.71 2.67
C MET A 283 14.18 -5.52 4.12
N VAL A 284 13.97 -6.50 5.01
CA VAL A 284 14.44 -6.44 6.41
C VAL A 284 15.95 -6.30 6.48
N HIS A 285 16.70 -6.93 5.56
CA HIS A 285 18.15 -6.77 5.49
C HIS A 285 18.57 -5.32 5.17
N CYS A 286 17.81 -4.58 4.35
CA CYS A 286 18.06 -3.15 4.17
C CYS A 286 17.88 -2.34 5.47
N PHE A 287 16.91 -2.70 6.33
CA PHE A 287 16.79 -2.09 7.66
C PHE A 287 17.93 -2.53 8.59
N HIS A 288 18.40 -3.77 8.49
CA HIS A 288 19.58 -4.24 9.22
C HIS A 288 20.82 -3.39 8.87
N LEU A 289 21.11 -3.22 7.58
CA LEU A 289 22.23 -2.41 7.08
C LEU A 289 22.10 -0.92 7.43
N ALA A 290 20.88 -0.41 7.62
CA ALA A 290 20.66 0.96 8.07
C ALA A 290 21.13 1.20 9.52
N GLY A 291 21.31 0.13 10.31
CA GLY A 291 21.84 0.21 11.67
C GLY A 291 20.79 0.43 12.75
N PHE A 292 19.57 -0.10 12.56
CA PHE A 292 18.57 -0.10 13.63
C PHE A 292 19.03 -0.94 14.84
N PRO A 293 18.67 -0.54 16.09
CA PRO A 293 19.05 -1.28 17.28
C PRO A 293 18.65 -2.77 17.24
N LYS A 294 19.49 -3.63 17.83
CA LYS A 294 19.22 -5.06 17.97
C LYS A 294 17.88 -5.30 18.68
N GLY A 295 17.12 -6.28 18.18
CA GLY A 295 15.81 -6.64 18.71
C GLY A 295 14.67 -5.68 18.34
N LEU A 296 14.93 -4.51 17.75
CA LEU A 296 13.88 -3.55 17.43
C LEU A 296 12.98 -4.01 16.28
N ILE A 297 13.58 -4.66 15.30
CA ILE A 297 12.90 -5.28 14.16
C ILE A 297 13.21 -6.77 14.25
N SER A 298 12.19 -7.60 14.22
CA SER A 298 12.31 -9.05 14.10
C SER A 298 11.44 -9.55 12.95
N CYS A 299 11.85 -10.59 12.25
CA CYS A 299 11.10 -11.20 11.17
C CYS A 299 10.99 -12.70 11.40
N VAL A 300 9.76 -13.19 11.62
CA VAL A 300 9.48 -14.59 11.91
C VAL A 300 8.82 -15.25 10.69
N THR A 301 9.35 -16.39 10.25
CA THR A 301 8.86 -17.13 9.08
C THR A 301 8.23 -18.45 9.50
N GLY A 302 7.35 -19.00 8.66
CA GLY A 302 6.63 -20.24 8.95
C GLY A 302 5.21 -20.24 8.44
N LYS A 303 4.53 -21.38 8.57
CA LYS A 303 3.14 -21.54 8.11
C LYS A 303 2.19 -20.75 9.01
N GLY A 304 1.29 -19.98 8.40
CA GLY A 304 0.27 -19.23 9.14
C GLY A 304 -0.61 -20.12 10.02
N SER A 305 -0.88 -21.36 9.59
CA SER A 305 -1.64 -22.35 10.37
C SER A 305 -0.95 -22.82 11.65
N GLU A 306 0.37 -22.65 11.77
CA GLU A 306 1.15 -23.16 12.92
C GLU A 306 1.47 -22.05 13.92
N ILE A 307 1.81 -20.84 13.44
CA ILE A 307 2.23 -19.71 14.29
C ILE A 307 1.32 -18.49 14.23
N GLY A 308 0.31 -18.47 13.35
CA GLY A 308 -0.55 -17.30 13.11
C GLY A 308 -1.40 -16.92 14.31
N ASP A 309 -2.22 -17.86 14.81
CA ASP A 309 -3.03 -17.65 16.02
C ASP A 309 -2.15 -17.36 17.23
N PHE A 310 -1.02 -18.05 17.36
CA PHE A 310 -0.08 -17.83 18.45
C PHE A 310 0.46 -16.39 18.46
N LEU A 311 0.85 -15.85 17.30
CA LEU A 311 1.32 -14.47 17.16
C LEU A 311 0.21 -13.46 17.49
N THR A 312 -1.00 -13.64 16.95
CA THR A 312 -2.08 -12.65 17.07
C THR A 312 -2.73 -12.64 18.46
N MET A 313 -2.65 -13.76 19.19
CA MET A 313 -3.12 -13.88 20.57
C MET A 313 -2.02 -13.62 21.61
N HIS A 314 -0.78 -13.36 21.18
CA HIS A 314 0.35 -13.24 22.09
C HIS A 314 0.23 -12.00 23.02
N PRO A 315 0.38 -12.14 24.35
CA PRO A 315 0.18 -11.05 25.30
C PRO A 315 1.21 -9.92 25.20
N GLY A 316 2.33 -10.18 24.52
CA GLY A 316 3.37 -9.19 24.23
C GLY A 316 3.04 -8.23 23.09
N VAL A 317 1.99 -8.48 22.30
CA VAL A 317 1.58 -7.62 21.19
C VAL A 317 0.76 -6.44 21.73
N ASN A 318 1.03 -5.23 21.24
CA ASN A 318 0.32 -4.01 21.63
C ASN A 318 -0.48 -3.36 20.50
N CYS A 319 -0.29 -3.80 19.26
CA CYS A 319 -1.03 -3.37 18.08
C CYS A 319 -0.86 -4.43 16.98
N ILE A 320 -1.92 -4.73 16.22
CA ILE A 320 -1.84 -5.61 15.05
C ILE A 320 -2.16 -4.78 13.81
N SER A 321 -1.25 -4.79 12.85
CA SER A 321 -1.47 -4.22 11.51
C SER A 321 -1.44 -5.35 10.49
N PHE A 322 -2.60 -5.67 9.92
CA PHE A 322 -2.79 -6.81 9.03
C PHE A 322 -3.38 -6.35 7.71
N THR A 323 -2.87 -6.91 6.62
CA THR A 323 -3.54 -6.86 5.31
C THR A 323 -3.69 -8.27 4.76
N GLY A 324 -4.89 -8.61 4.27
CA GLY A 324 -5.16 -9.94 3.70
C GLY A 324 -6.63 -10.17 3.39
N GLY A 325 -7.04 -11.42 3.25
CA GLY A 325 -8.46 -11.79 3.07
C GLY A 325 -9.18 -12.03 4.40
N ASP A 326 -10.16 -12.94 4.37
CA ASP A 326 -11.05 -13.29 5.49
C ASP A 326 -10.34 -13.71 6.79
N THR A 327 -9.06 -14.08 6.72
CA THR A 327 -8.23 -14.33 7.91
C THR A 327 -8.25 -13.12 8.86
N GLY A 328 -8.37 -11.89 8.36
CA GLY A 328 -8.48 -10.71 9.21
C GLY A 328 -9.72 -10.69 10.11
N ILE A 329 -10.85 -11.25 9.64
CA ILE A 329 -12.08 -11.41 10.42
C ILE A 329 -11.85 -12.42 11.56
N ALA A 330 -11.10 -13.50 11.29
CA ALA A 330 -10.73 -14.45 12.34
C ALA A 330 -9.78 -13.83 13.37
N ILE A 331 -8.83 -12.99 12.93
CA ILE A 331 -7.91 -12.28 13.82
C ILE A 331 -8.67 -11.30 14.70
N SER A 332 -9.63 -10.53 14.16
CA SER A 332 -10.38 -9.55 14.97
C SER A 332 -11.20 -10.19 16.08
N LYS A 333 -11.65 -11.44 15.90
CA LYS A 333 -12.36 -12.22 16.92
C LYS A 333 -11.45 -12.83 17.99
N LYS A 334 -10.17 -13.05 17.69
CA LYS A 334 -9.21 -13.73 18.58
C LYS A 334 -8.21 -12.80 19.25
N ALA A 335 -7.96 -11.63 18.67
CA ALA A 335 -6.97 -10.69 19.18
C ALA A 335 -7.31 -10.22 20.60
N GLY A 336 -6.26 -9.91 21.38
CA GLY A 336 -6.42 -9.29 22.70
C GLY A 336 -6.91 -7.84 22.62
N MET A 337 -6.92 -7.15 23.76
CA MET A 337 -7.31 -5.73 23.87
C MET A 337 -6.25 -4.78 23.28
N VAL A 338 -6.07 -4.83 21.96
CA VAL A 338 -5.09 -4.06 21.20
C VAL A 338 -5.76 -3.35 20.02
N PRO A 339 -5.25 -2.19 19.59
CA PRO A 339 -5.68 -1.58 18.33
C PRO A 339 -5.44 -2.52 17.16
N LEU A 340 -6.44 -2.61 16.28
CA LEU A 340 -6.42 -3.39 15.06
C LEU A 340 -6.47 -2.44 13.87
N GLN A 341 -5.42 -2.47 13.05
CA GLN A 341 -5.40 -1.80 11.75
C GLN A 341 -5.51 -2.88 10.67
N MET A 342 -6.72 -3.09 10.17
CA MET A 342 -7.06 -4.15 9.23
C MET A 342 -7.43 -3.58 7.86
N GLU A 343 -6.76 -4.05 6.82
CA GLU A 343 -7.13 -3.84 5.42
C GLU A 343 -7.45 -5.19 4.79
N LEU A 344 -8.71 -5.39 4.38
CA LEU A 344 -9.21 -6.67 3.92
C LEU A 344 -9.62 -6.64 2.44
N GLY A 345 -10.35 -7.67 2.01
CA GLY A 345 -10.84 -7.80 0.64
C GLY A 345 -11.74 -6.65 0.21
N GLY A 346 -11.88 -6.50 -1.10
CA GLY A 346 -12.73 -5.46 -1.70
C GLY A 346 -13.47 -6.00 -2.91
N LYS A 347 -14.63 -5.43 -3.21
CA LYS A 347 -15.39 -5.67 -4.44
C LYS A 347 -15.71 -4.31 -5.07
N ASP A 348 -14.67 -3.51 -5.32
CA ASP A 348 -14.85 -2.11 -5.70
C ASP A 348 -15.70 -2.00 -6.98
N ALA A 349 -16.82 -1.31 -6.85
CA ALA A 349 -17.79 -1.11 -7.90
C ALA A 349 -17.47 0.15 -8.71
N CYS A 350 -17.59 0.02 -10.03
CA CYS A 350 -17.42 1.12 -10.98
C CYS A 350 -18.77 1.48 -11.59
N ILE A 351 -19.38 2.57 -11.13
CA ILE A 351 -20.64 3.08 -11.66
C ILE A 351 -20.35 3.98 -12.86
N ILE A 352 -20.98 3.72 -14.01
CA ILE A 352 -20.80 4.49 -15.24
C ILE A 352 -22.15 5.02 -15.70
N LEU A 353 -22.29 6.35 -15.68
CA LEU A 353 -23.52 7.05 -16.06
C LEU A 353 -23.59 7.29 -17.58
N GLU A 354 -24.77 7.67 -18.06
CA GLU A 354 -25.06 7.89 -19.47
C GLU A 354 -24.23 9.03 -20.11
N ASP A 355 -23.87 10.03 -19.31
CA ASP A 355 -23.08 11.20 -19.73
C ASP A 355 -21.57 11.01 -19.58
N ALA A 356 -21.13 9.82 -19.17
CA ALA A 356 -19.73 9.50 -18.96
C ALA A 356 -18.92 9.61 -20.26
N ASP A 357 -17.65 10.01 -20.13
CA ASP A 357 -16.69 9.81 -21.21
C ASP A 357 -16.34 8.30 -21.30
N ILE A 358 -16.94 7.62 -22.27
CA ILE A 358 -16.81 6.16 -22.41
C ILE A 358 -15.38 5.74 -22.76
N ASP A 359 -14.61 6.57 -23.46
CA ASP A 359 -13.21 6.26 -23.77
C ASP A 359 -12.33 6.32 -22.52
N LEU A 360 -12.53 7.37 -21.70
CA LEU A 360 -11.88 7.50 -20.40
C LEU A 360 -12.30 6.37 -19.44
N ALA A 361 -13.60 6.06 -19.38
CA ALA A 361 -14.13 5.00 -18.54
C ALA A 361 -13.57 3.64 -18.95
N ALA A 362 -13.60 3.28 -20.25
CA ALA A 362 -13.05 2.02 -20.74
C ALA A 362 -11.55 1.88 -20.44
N ALA A 363 -10.77 2.96 -20.61
CA ALA A 363 -9.34 2.96 -20.28
C ALA A 363 -9.09 2.71 -18.78
N ASN A 364 -9.88 3.35 -17.90
CA ASN A 364 -9.75 3.18 -16.45
C ASN A 364 -10.28 1.84 -15.96
N VAL A 365 -11.36 1.31 -16.54
CA VAL A 365 -11.90 -0.02 -16.22
C VAL A 365 -10.87 -1.10 -16.52
N VAL A 366 -10.24 -1.05 -17.70
CA VAL A 366 -9.17 -1.99 -18.08
C VAL A 366 -7.95 -1.83 -17.15
N LYS A 367 -7.54 -0.58 -16.91
CA LYS A 367 -6.45 -0.25 -15.98
C LYS A 367 -6.75 -0.68 -14.55
N GLY A 368 -8.00 -0.67 -14.10
CA GLY A 368 -8.39 -0.96 -12.72
C GLY A 368 -8.69 -2.44 -12.49
N GLY A 369 -9.32 -3.12 -13.45
CA GLY A 369 -9.79 -4.50 -13.29
C GLY A 369 -8.76 -5.56 -13.64
N PHE A 370 -7.91 -5.31 -14.65
CA PHE A 370 -6.82 -6.23 -15.02
C PHE A 370 -5.46 -5.71 -14.56
N SER A 371 -5.41 -4.44 -14.11
CA SER A 371 -4.21 -3.70 -13.73
C SER A 371 -3.18 -3.55 -14.85
N TYR A 372 -3.60 -3.00 -16.00
CA TYR A 372 -2.73 -2.55 -17.11
C TYR A 372 -2.29 -1.09 -16.91
N SER A 373 -1.05 -0.81 -16.48
CA SER A 373 -0.39 0.51 -16.69
C SER A 373 1.08 0.58 -16.25
N ILE A 374 1.88 1.33 -17.02
CA ILE A 374 3.28 1.73 -16.80
C ILE A 374 3.56 2.51 -15.48
N LEU A 375 2.53 3.04 -14.81
CA LEU A 375 2.70 3.85 -13.59
C LEU A 375 2.19 3.20 -12.29
N PHE A 376 1.49 2.07 -12.36
CA PHE A 376 0.90 1.40 -11.18
C PHE A 376 0.97 -0.11 -11.32
N VAL A 377 1.56 -0.74 -10.29
CA VAL A 377 1.94 -2.17 -10.24
C VAL A 377 0.84 -3.10 -10.77
N ILE A 378 1.20 -3.83 -11.83
CA ILE A 378 0.43 -4.87 -12.51
C ILE A 378 0.42 -6.15 -11.66
N HIS A 379 -0.74 -6.79 -11.52
CA HIS A 379 -0.85 -8.04 -10.76
C HIS A 379 -2.10 -8.87 -11.10
N SER A 380 -2.48 -9.00 -12.38
CA SER A 380 -3.56 -9.90 -12.86
C SER A 380 -4.86 -9.86 -12.04
N GLY A 381 -5.32 -8.68 -11.60
CA GLY A 381 -6.51 -8.52 -10.75
C GLY A 381 -6.36 -8.98 -9.28
N GLN A 382 -5.20 -9.47 -8.85
CA GLN A 382 -4.95 -9.90 -7.46
C GLN A 382 -4.59 -8.69 -6.55
N ARG A 383 -5.50 -7.72 -6.50
CA ARG A 383 -5.41 -6.50 -5.68
C ARG A 383 -6.72 -6.31 -4.91
N CYS A 384 -6.61 -5.97 -3.62
CA CYS A 384 -7.77 -5.61 -2.79
C CYS A 384 -8.46 -4.36 -3.36
N THR A 385 -7.69 -3.33 -3.75
CA THR A 385 -8.19 -2.13 -4.45
C THR A 385 -8.10 -2.31 -5.97
N ALA A 386 -9.22 -2.60 -6.62
CA ALA A 386 -9.32 -2.84 -8.07
C ALA A 386 -10.78 -2.80 -8.49
N VAL A 387 -11.07 -2.38 -9.73
CA VAL A 387 -12.44 -2.49 -10.27
C VAL A 387 -12.79 -3.97 -10.40
N LYS A 388 -13.73 -4.47 -9.60
CA LYS A 388 -14.13 -5.89 -9.61
C LYS A 388 -15.56 -6.12 -10.05
N VAL A 389 -16.32 -5.05 -10.24
CA VAL A 389 -17.64 -5.07 -10.86
C VAL A 389 -17.88 -3.74 -11.56
N VAL A 390 -18.34 -3.79 -12.80
CA VAL A 390 -18.76 -2.61 -13.56
C VAL A 390 -20.28 -2.56 -13.55
N LEU A 391 -20.83 -1.44 -13.08
CA LEU A 391 -22.26 -1.13 -13.05
C LEU A 391 -22.50 -0.03 -14.07
N VAL A 392 -23.02 -0.37 -15.24
CA VAL A 392 -23.12 0.57 -16.37
C VAL A 392 -24.58 0.78 -16.77
N MET A 393 -24.95 2.04 -17.00
CA MET A 393 -26.28 2.36 -17.52
C MET A 393 -26.51 1.66 -18.86
N GLU A 394 -27.67 1.02 -19.02
CA GLU A 394 -28.01 0.21 -20.21
C GLU A 394 -27.79 0.98 -21.53
N SER A 395 -28.09 2.29 -21.54
CA SER A 395 -27.96 3.17 -22.72
C SER A 395 -26.53 3.30 -23.26
N VAL A 396 -25.50 3.06 -22.43
CA VAL A 396 -24.07 3.16 -22.81
C VAL A 396 -23.30 1.85 -22.64
N ALA A 397 -23.98 0.77 -22.20
CA ALA A 397 -23.36 -0.51 -21.88
C ALA A 397 -22.68 -1.15 -23.09
N ASP A 398 -23.36 -1.23 -24.24
CA ASP A 398 -22.81 -1.86 -25.46
C ASP A 398 -21.52 -1.17 -25.92
N ALA A 399 -21.53 0.17 -25.97
CA ALA A 399 -20.38 0.98 -26.38
C ALA A 399 -19.19 0.81 -25.44
N LEU A 400 -19.44 0.72 -24.13
CA LEU A 400 -18.40 0.46 -23.14
C LEU A 400 -17.81 -0.94 -23.31
N VAL A 401 -18.66 -1.98 -23.38
CA VAL A 401 -18.24 -3.38 -23.50
C VAL A 401 -17.39 -3.60 -24.74
N GLU A 402 -17.78 -3.01 -25.88
CA GLU A 402 -16.99 -3.07 -27.11
C GLU A 402 -15.58 -2.48 -26.93
N LYS A 403 -15.49 -1.28 -26.37
CA LYS A 403 -14.20 -0.59 -26.15
C LYS A 403 -13.31 -1.31 -25.12
N VAL A 404 -13.89 -1.84 -24.05
CA VAL A 404 -13.17 -2.64 -23.05
C VAL A 404 -12.67 -3.93 -23.68
N ASN A 405 -13.52 -4.65 -24.42
CA ASN A 405 -13.15 -5.88 -25.13
C ASN A 405 -11.98 -5.65 -26.11
N ALA A 406 -12.03 -4.58 -26.91
CA ALA A 406 -10.97 -4.23 -27.85
C ALA A 406 -9.61 -3.93 -27.17
N LYS A 407 -9.62 -3.45 -25.93
CA LYS A 407 -8.41 -3.24 -25.12
C LYS A 407 -7.93 -4.54 -24.47
N VAL A 408 -8.83 -5.34 -23.93
CA VAL A 408 -8.53 -6.66 -23.35
C VAL A 408 -7.87 -7.58 -24.39
N ALA A 409 -8.35 -7.57 -25.63
CA ALA A 409 -7.78 -8.38 -26.72
C ALA A 409 -6.33 -8.02 -27.09
N LYS A 410 -5.83 -6.84 -26.69
CA LYS A 410 -4.46 -6.38 -26.96
C LYS A 410 -3.49 -6.67 -25.82
N MET A 411 -3.97 -7.23 -24.71
CA MET A 411 -3.13 -7.52 -23.55
C MET A 411 -2.17 -8.67 -23.84
N THR A 412 -0.94 -8.51 -23.38
CA THR A 412 0.07 -9.57 -23.42
C THR A 412 -0.11 -10.52 -22.24
N VAL A 413 -0.09 -11.82 -22.51
CA VAL A 413 -0.33 -12.88 -21.50
C VAL A 413 0.88 -13.81 -21.51
N GLY A 414 1.53 -14.01 -20.37
CA GLY A 414 2.75 -14.81 -20.33
C GLY A 414 3.58 -14.67 -19.05
N PRO A 415 4.89 -14.96 -19.13
CA PRO A 415 5.76 -14.99 -17.96
C PRO A 415 6.05 -13.57 -17.42
N PRO A 416 6.21 -13.42 -16.09
CA PRO A 416 6.47 -12.12 -15.47
C PRO A 416 7.82 -11.49 -15.86
N GLU A 417 8.80 -12.31 -16.26
CA GLU A 417 10.12 -11.88 -16.73
C GLU A 417 10.04 -11.03 -18.02
N GLU A 418 9.06 -11.30 -18.87
CA GLU A 418 8.84 -10.58 -20.14
C GLU A 418 8.00 -9.30 -19.96
N ASN A 419 7.56 -9.00 -18.73
CA ASN A 419 6.65 -7.91 -18.42
C ASN A 419 5.30 -8.02 -19.14
N CYS A 420 4.76 -9.23 -19.24
CA CYS A 420 3.40 -9.43 -19.74
C CYS A 420 2.38 -8.72 -18.84
N ASP A 421 1.31 -8.21 -19.44
CA ASP A 421 0.22 -7.53 -18.75
C ASP A 421 -0.55 -8.48 -17.82
N ILE A 422 -0.66 -9.74 -18.22
CA ILE A 422 -1.29 -10.81 -17.44
C ILE A 422 -0.25 -11.89 -17.18
N THR A 423 0.02 -12.11 -15.90
CA THR A 423 0.92 -13.15 -15.38
C THR A 423 0.14 -14.18 -14.56
N PRO A 424 0.75 -15.36 -14.27
CA PRO A 424 0.10 -16.40 -13.49
C PRO A 424 -0.41 -15.93 -12.12
N VAL A 425 -1.58 -16.41 -11.70
CA VAL A 425 -2.08 -16.18 -10.35
C VAL A 425 -1.25 -16.95 -9.32
N VAL A 426 -1.29 -16.52 -8.06
CA VAL A 426 -0.35 -16.93 -7.01
C VAL A 426 -0.31 -18.44 -6.75
N THR A 427 -1.45 -19.13 -6.81
CA THR A 427 -1.55 -20.56 -6.51
C THR A 427 -2.59 -21.27 -7.38
N GLU A 428 -2.46 -22.59 -7.45
CA GLU A 428 -3.45 -23.44 -8.13
C GLU A 428 -4.83 -23.37 -7.44
N SER A 429 -4.86 -23.26 -6.10
CA SER A 429 -6.11 -23.07 -5.37
C SER A 429 -6.83 -21.77 -5.73
N SER A 430 -6.08 -20.67 -5.92
CA SER A 430 -6.64 -19.40 -6.42
C SER A 430 -7.18 -19.56 -7.83
N ALA A 431 -6.43 -20.23 -8.71
CA ALA A 431 -6.88 -20.48 -10.08
C ALA A 431 -8.15 -21.35 -10.13
N ASN A 432 -8.26 -22.38 -9.29
CA ASN A 432 -9.45 -23.22 -9.17
C ASN A 432 -10.67 -22.43 -8.64
N PHE A 433 -10.45 -21.52 -7.69
CA PHE A 433 -11.52 -20.66 -7.18
C PHE A 433 -12.06 -19.72 -8.26
N ILE A 434 -11.17 -19.06 -9.01
CA ILE A 434 -11.54 -18.18 -10.13
C ILE A 434 -12.34 -18.97 -11.18
N GLU A 435 -11.86 -20.15 -11.56
CA GLU A 435 -12.56 -21.02 -12.51
C GLU A 435 -13.96 -21.38 -12.03
N GLY A 436 -14.13 -21.69 -10.74
CA GLY A 436 -15.44 -21.96 -10.15
C GLY A 436 -16.42 -20.79 -10.29
N LEU A 437 -15.96 -19.55 -10.12
CA LEU A 437 -16.78 -18.35 -10.32
C LEU A 437 -17.17 -18.14 -11.78
N VAL A 438 -16.22 -18.36 -12.70
CA VAL A 438 -16.45 -18.26 -14.14
C VAL A 438 -17.48 -19.31 -14.58
N MET A 439 -17.34 -20.55 -14.14
CA MET A 439 -18.26 -21.63 -14.52
C MET A 439 -19.67 -21.42 -13.96
N ASP A 440 -19.82 -20.89 -12.73
CA ASP A 440 -21.13 -20.50 -12.18
C ASP A 440 -21.82 -19.45 -13.06
N ALA A 441 -21.09 -18.39 -13.47
CA ALA A 441 -21.62 -17.36 -14.36
C ALA A 441 -22.02 -17.92 -15.73
N LYS A 442 -21.21 -18.82 -16.30
CA LYS A 442 -21.49 -19.50 -17.58
C LYS A 442 -22.78 -20.33 -17.50
N GLN A 443 -22.93 -21.13 -16.44
CA GLN A 443 -24.11 -21.98 -16.22
C GLN A 443 -25.39 -21.15 -16.07
N LYS A 444 -25.29 -19.97 -15.46
CA LYS A 444 -26.40 -19.03 -15.28
C LYS A 444 -26.66 -18.12 -16.49
N GLY A 445 -25.97 -18.35 -17.61
CA GLY A 445 -26.24 -17.67 -18.88
C GLY A 445 -25.58 -16.29 -19.02
N ALA A 446 -24.51 -16.00 -18.28
CA ALA A 446 -23.71 -14.80 -18.53
C ALA A 446 -23.04 -14.87 -19.91
N LYS A 447 -22.84 -13.71 -20.55
CA LYS A 447 -22.24 -13.61 -21.88
C LYS A 447 -20.74 -13.40 -21.76
N PHE A 448 -19.97 -14.31 -22.34
CA PHE A 448 -18.51 -14.20 -22.30
C PHE A 448 -18.03 -13.44 -23.54
N CYS A 449 -17.28 -12.36 -23.35
CA CYS A 449 -16.76 -11.57 -24.46
C CYS A 449 -15.53 -12.21 -25.12
N GLN A 450 -14.83 -13.08 -24.39
CA GLN A 450 -13.73 -13.91 -24.87
C GLN A 450 -13.98 -15.37 -24.48
N GLU A 451 -13.37 -16.31 -25.19
CA GLU A 451 -13.34 -17.70 -24.72
C GLU A 451 -12.53 -17.78 -23.42
N TYR A 452 -13.09 -18.43 -22.40
CA TYR A 452 -12.35 -18.67 -21.17
C TYR A 452 -11.23 -19.69 -21.43
N ARG A 453 -10.00 -19.27 -21.15
CA ARG A 453 -8.80 -20.10 -21.29
C ARG A 453 -7.96 -20.03 -20.02
N ARG A 454 -7.43 -21.20 -19.62
CA ARG A 454 -6.55 -21.38 -18.47
C ARG A 454 -5.49 -22.42 -18.78
N GLU A 455 -4.25 -22.16 -18.36
CA GLU A 455 -3.12 -23.07 -18.41
C GLU A 455 -2.40 -23.10 -17.06
N GLY A 456 -2.72 -24.09 -16.22
CA GLY A 456 -2.19 -24.16 -14.86
C GLY A 456 -2.64 -22.94 -14.04
N ASN A 457 -1.70 -22.07 -13.68
CA ASN A 457 -1.96 -20.83 -12.95
C ASN A 457 -2.12 -19.61 -13.86
N LEU A 458 -1.87 -19.73 -15.17
CA LEU A 458 -2.06 -18.63 -16.12
C LEU A 458 -3.51 -18.63 -16.60
N ILE A 459 -4.22 -17.53 -16.36
CA ILE A 459 -5.63 -17.34 -16.74
C ILE A 459 -5.70 -16.16 -17.70
N TRP A 460 -6.33 -16.35 -18.86
CA TRP A 460 -6.49 -15.28 -19.84
C TRP A 460 -7.53 -14.27 -19.33
N PRO A 461 -7.35 -12.98 -19.64
CA PRO A 461 -8.26 -11.95 -19.18
C PRO A 461 -9.66 -12.17 -19.77
N LEU A 462 -10.67 -12.21 -18.91
CA LEU A 462 -12.06 -12.47 -19.28
C LEU A 462 -12.97 -11.32 -18.86
N LEU A 463 -13.66 -10.73 -19.83
CA LEU A 463 -14.77 -9.82 -19.63
C LEU A 463 -16.09 -10.61 -19.74
N VAL A 464 -16.94 -10.48 -18.72
CA VAL A 464 -18.22 -11.18 -18.63
C VAL A 464 -19.35 -10.15 -18.58
N ASP A 465 -20.19 -10.11 -19.62
CA ASP A 465 -21.34 -9.23 -19.76
C ASP A 465 -22.64 -9.94 -19.35
N HIS A 466 -23.70 -9.15 -19.11
CA HIS A 466 -25.00 -9.61 -18.59
C HIS A 466 -24.88 -10.42 -17.29
N VAL A 467 -23.98 -10.00 -16.41
CA VAL A 467 -23.88 -10.59 -15.06
C VAL A 467 -25.08 -10.13 -14.24
N ARG A 468 -25.68 -11.06 -13.50
CA ARG A 468 -26.86 -10.82 -12.69
C ARG A 468 -26.58 -11.04 -11.19
N PRO A 469 -27.39 -10.45 -10.29
CA PRO A 469 -27.28 -10.66 -8.84
C PRO A 469 -27.32 -12.11 -8.36
N ASP A 470 -27.89 -13.06 -9.12
CA ASP A 470 -27.91 -14.48 -8.74
C ASP A 470 -26.57 -15.20 -9.00
N MET A 471 -25.62 -14.55 -9.67
CA MET A 471 -24.30 -15.11 -9.99
C MET A 471 -23.28 -14.79 -8.90
N ARG A 472 -22.45 -15.78 -8.53
CA ARG A 472 -21.40 -15.60 -7.50
C ARG A 472 -20.40 -14.52 -7.88
N LEU A 473 -20.07 -14.42 -9.17
CA LEU A 473 -19.14 -13.45 -9.72
C LEU A 473 -19.55 -11.99 -9.45
N ALA A 474 -20.84 -11.71 -9.23
CA ALA A 474 -21.32 -10.38 -8.87
C ALA A 474 -20.84 -9.93 -7.48
N TRP A 475 -20.60 -10.87 -6.55
CA TRP A 475 -20.38 -10.57 -5.13
C TRP A 475 -19.02 -11.02 -4.60
N GLU A 476 -18.58 -12.21 -4.99
CA GLU A 476 -17.34 -12.81 -4.46
C GLU A 476 -16.11 -12.19 -5.13
N GLU A 477 -15.09 -11.83 -4.34
CA GLU A 477 -13.81 -11.28 -4.82
C GLU A 477 -13.01 -12.38 -5.55
N PRO A 478 -12.80 -12.30 -6.88
CA PRO A 478 -12.13 -13.39 -7.61
C PRO A 478 -10.62 -13.44 -7.36
N PHE A 479 -10.01 -12.27 -7.11
CA PHE A 479 -8.56 -12.10 -7.02
C PHE A 479 -7.82 -12.64 -8.27
N GLY A 480 -8.35 -12.35 -9.45
CA GLY A 480 -7.85 -12.84 -10.74
C GLY A 480 -8.33 -12.00 -11.93
N PRO A 481 -7.89 -12.31 -13.15
CA PRO A 481 -8.14 -11.48 -14.34
C PRO A 481 -9.53 -11.76 -14.94
N VAL A 482 -10.59 -11.57 -14.15
CA VAL A 482 -11.99 -11.72 -14.56
C VAL A 482 -12.78 -10.50 -14.13
N LEU A 483 -13.48 -9.87 -15.09
CA LEU A 483 -14.22 -8.64 -14.86
C LEU A 483 -15.71 -8.80 -15.24
N PRO A 484 -16.63 -8.79 -14.27
CA PRO A 484 -18.07 -8.79 -14.53
C PRO A 484 -18.60 -7.38 -14.86
N VAL A 485 -19.54 -7.32 -15.81
CA VAL A 485 -20.35 -6.15 -16.16
C VAL A 485 -21.80 -6.46 -15.88
N ILE A 486 -22.40 -5.62 -15.04
CA ILE A 486 -23.82 -5.61 -14.71
C ILE A 486 -24.41 -4.36 -15.34
N ARG A 487 -25.49 -4.54 -16.09
CA ARG A 487 -26.22 -3.44 -16.71
C ARG A 487 -27.31 -2.99 -15.76
N ILE A 488 -27.36 -1.69 -15.50
CA ILE A 488 -28.30 -1.07 -14.56
C ILE A 488 -29.22 -0.11 -15.32
N THR A 489 -30.41 0.07 -14.78
CA THR A 489 -31.45 0.96 -15.36
C THR A 489 -31.56 2.30 -14.63
N SER A 490 -30.96 2.40 -13.45
CA SER A 490 -30.97 3.60 -12.61
C SER A 490 -29.71 3.70 -11.76
N VAL A 491 -29.37 4.91 -11.35
CA VAL A 491 -28.23 5.16 -10.45
C VAL A 491 -28.47 4.54 -9.08
N GLU A 492 -29.71 4.54 -8.62
CA GLU A 492 -30.17 3.97 -7.36
C GLU A 492 -29.94 2.46 -7.31
N GLU A 493 -30.16 1.75 -8.41
CA GLU A 493 -29.83 0.33 -8.54
C GLU A 493 -28.32 0.08 -8.37
N GLY A 494 -27.48 0.94 -8.97
CA GLY A 494 -26.03 0.88 -8.81
C GLY A 494 -25.59 1.11 -7.37
N ILE A 495 -26.13 2.13 -6.70
CA ILE A 495 -25.87 2.42 -5.28
C ILE A 495 -26.32 1.25 -4.40
N HIS A 496 -27.51 0.69 -4.66
CA HIS A 496 -28.03 -0.45 -3.92
C HIS A 496 -27.11 -1.67 -4.05
N HIS A 497 -26.60 -1.96 -5.25
CA HIS A 497 -25.64 -3.04 -5.44
C HIS A 497 -24.35 -2.81 -4.65
N CYS A 498 -23.78 -1.59 -4.68
CA CYS A 498 -22.61 -1.23 -3.90
C CYS A 498 -22.81 -1.49 -2.41
N ASN A 499 -23.93 -1.02 -1.86
CA ASN A 499 -24.21 -1.07 -0.42
C ASN A 499 -24.73 -2.44 0.06
N ALA A 500 -25.22 -3.28 -0.86
CA ALA A 500 -25.59 -4.67 -0.58
C ALA A 500 -24.37 -5.59 -0.43
N SER A 501 -23.20 -5.18 -0.92
CA SER A 501 -21.95 -5.89 -0.72
C SER A 501 -21.54 -5.88 0.75
N ASN A 502 -20.99 -6.99 1.25
CA ASN A 502 -20.34 -7.02 2.56
C ASN A 502 -19.03 -6.20 2.56
N PHE A 503 -18.48 -5.93 1.37
CA PHE A 503 -17.27 -5.14 1.19
C PHE A 503 -17.57 -3.66 0.99
N GLY A 504 -16.66 -2.79 1.44
CA GLY A 504 -16.77 -1.35 1.34
C GLY A 504 -15.40 -0.67 1.25
N LEU A 505 -14.49 -1.19 0.41
CA LEU A 505 -13.11 -0.70 0.33
C LEU A 505 -13.01 0.61 -0.46
N GLN A 506 -13.14 0.55 -1.78
CA GLN A 506 -13.26 1.73 -2.63
C GLN A 506 -14.42 1.58 -3.63
N GLY A 507 -14.74 2.66 -4.33
CA GLY A 507 -15.61 2.64 -5.49
C GLY A 507 -15.17 3.70 -6.49
N CYS A 508 -15.75 3.68 -7.69
CA CYS A 508 -15.57 4.77 -8.64
C CYS A 508 -16.83 5.09 -9.43
N ILE A 509 -16.90 6.34 -9.87
CA ILE A 509 -18.04 6.91 -10.60
C ILE A 509 -17.51 7.62 -11.84
N PHE A 510 -18.05 7.31 -13.01
CA PHE A 510 -17.77 8.02 -14.25
C PHE A 510 -19.00 8.79 -14.71
N THR A 511 -18.85 10.11 -14.81
CA THR A 511 -19.89 11.06 -15.23
C THR A 511 -19.25 12.42 -15.52
N ARG A 512 -19.87 13.23 -16.38
CA ARG A 512 -19.46 14.63 -16.59
C ARG A 512 -20.10 15.56 -15.57
N ASP A 513 -21.20 15.14 -14.95
CA ASP A 513 -21.90 15.87 -13.89
C ASP A 513 -21.29 15.59 -12.51
N ILE A 514 -20.40 16.49 -12.07
CA ILE A 514 -19.75 16.39 -10.76
C ILE A 514 -20.74 16.50 -9.60
N ASN A 515 -21.85 17.24 -9.75
CA ASN A 515 -22.84 17.35 -8.68
C ASN A 515 -23.50 16.00 -8.45
N LYS A 516 -23.87 15.29 -9.53
CA LYS A 516 -24.35 13.90 -9.43
C LYS A 516 -23.29 12.98 -8.84
N ALA A 517 -22.05 13.07 -9.29
CA ALA A 517 -20.96 12.26 -8.76
C ALA A 517 -20.81 12.40 -7.24
N MET A 518 -20.89 13.63 -6.71
CA MET A 518 -20.83 13.88 -5.27
C MET A 518 -22.03 13.30 -4.52
N MET A 519 -23.26 13.45 -5.05
CA MET A 519 -24.46 12.87 -4.43
C MET A 519 -24.40 11.34 -4.39
N ILE A 520 -23.90 10.70 -5.46
CA ILE A 520 -23.70 9.25 -5.51
C ILE A 520 -22.61 8.84 -4.52
N SER A 521 -21.48 9.57 -4.49
CA SER A 521 -20.37 9.31 -3.57
C SER A 521 -20.83 9.32 -2.11
N ASP A 522 -21.63 10.31 -1.71
CA ASP A 522 -22.17 10.41 -0.35
C ASP A 522 -23.12 9.25 0.00
N ALA A 523 -23.81 8.70 -0.99
CA ALA A 523 -24.72 7.56 -0.82
C ALA A 523 -24.00 6.19 -0.82
N MET A 524 -22.76 6.13 -1.31
CA MET A 524 -21.96 4.90 -1.35
C MET A 524 -21.29 4.60 -0.01
N GLU A 525 -21.48 3.41 0.52
CA GLU A 525 -20.88 2.96 1.78
C GLU A 525 -19.48 2.36 1.55
N THR A 526 -18.58 3.18 1.01
CA THR A 526 -17.19 2.79 0.73
C THR A 526 -16.19 3.74 1.38
N GLY A 527 -14.98 3.27 1.67
CA GLY A 527 -13.96 4.09 2.32
C GLY A 527 -13.38 5.20 1.45
N THR A 528 -13.37 5.03 0.11
CA THR A 528 -12.93 6.06 -0.83
C THR A 528 -13.67 5.91 -2.16
N VAL A 529 -14.20 7.02 -2.68
CA VAL A 529 -14.82 7.07 -4.01
C VAL A 529 -13.94 7.87 -4.97
N GLN A 530 -13.61 7.28 -6.11
CA GLN A 530 -12.85 7.93 -7.18
C GLN A 530 -13.81 8.45 -8.26
N ILE A 531 -13.78 9.76 -8.53
CA ILE A 531 -14.58 10.35 -9.62
C ILE A 531 -13.71 10.43 -10.87
N ASN A 532 -14.20 9.83 -11.97
CA ASN A 532 -13.53 9.76 -13.27
C ASN A 532 -12.13 9.12 -13.27
N SER A 533 -11.87 8.22 -12.32
CA SER A 533 -10.64 7.43 -12.21
C SER A 533 -10.91 6.06 -11.59
N ALA A 534 -10.06 5.09 -11.87
CA ALA A 534 -10.13 3.78 -11.22
C ALA A 534 -9.67 3.84 -9.74
N PRO A 535 -10.14 2.91 -8.89
CA PRO A 535 -9.66 2.69 -7.53
C PRO A 535 -8.14 2.53 -7.46
N ALA A 536 -7.54 3.20 -6.48
CA ALA A 536 -6.13 3.14 -6.18
C ALA A 536 -5.90 3.42 -4.70
N ARG A 537 -5.04 2.61 -4.08
CA ARG A 537 -4.58 2.85 -2.71
C ARG A 537 -3.79 4.15 -2.58
N GLY A 538 -2.93 4.43 -3.57
CA GLY A 538 -2.09 5.64 -3.58
C GLY A 538 -2.82 6.84 -4.19
N PRO A 539 -2.27 8.07 -4.06
CA PRO A 539 -0.99 8.40 -3.40
C PRO A 539 -0.94 8.06 -1.91
N ASP A 540 0.17 7.52 -1.41
CA ASP A 540 0.23 6.87 -0.07
C ASP A 540 0.01 7.80 1.14
N HIS A 541 0.07 9.11 0.94
CA HIS A 541 -0.25 10.09 1.98
C HIS A 541 -1.76 10.29 2.16
N PHE A 542 -2.59 9.85 1.21
CA PHE A 542 -4.04 9.87 1.37
C PHE A 542 -4.48 8.86 2.43
N PRO A 543 -5.53 9.17 3.21
CA PRO A 543 -6.19 8.19 4.06
C PRO A 543 -6.65 6.99 3.24
N PHE A 544 -6.43 5.80 3.77
CA PHE A 544 -6.84 4.56 3.12
C PHE A 544 -7.53 3.65 4.12
N GLN A 545 -8.81 3.38 3.92
CA GLN A 545 -9.62 2.58 4.84
C GLN A 545 -10.69 1.82 4.08
N GLY A 546 -11.12 0.69 4.63
CA GLY A 546 -12.31 -0.01 4.18
C GLY A 546 -13.39 0.09 5.26
N LEU A 547 -14.65 0.19 4.83
CA LEU A 547 -15.82 0.04 5.68
C LEU A 547 -16.27 -1.43 5.68
N ARG A 548 -17.18 -1.78 6.61
CA ARG A 548 -17.77 -3.13 6.71
C ARG A 548 -16.68 -4.21 6.81
N ASP A 549 -16.80 -5.31 6.06
CA ASP A 549 -15.83 -6.41 6.11
C ASP A 549 -14.50 -6.07 5.38
N SER A 550 -14.39 -4.89 4.76
CA SER A 550 -13.15 -4.46 4.09
C SER A 550 -12.09 -3.88 5.01
N GLY A 551 -12.37 -3.64 6.29
CA GLY A 551 -11.32 -3.20 7.20
C GLY A 551 -11.77 -2.67 8.57
N ILE A 552 -10.77 -2.44 9.42
CA ILE A 552 -10.92 -1.80 10.74
C ILE A 552 -9.80 -0.77 10.89
N GLY A 553 -10.14 0.44 11.29
CA GLY A 553 -9.19 1.54 11.40
C GLY A 553 -8.79 2.08 10.03
N SER A 554 -7.70 2.83 10.00
CA SER A 554 -7.28 3.56 8.80
C SER A 554 -5.78 3.48 8.59
N GLN A 555 -5.36 3.33 7.34
CA GLN A 555 -4.00 3.45 6.84
C GLN A 555 -3.84 4.76 6.04
N GLY A 556 -2.72 4.89 5.33
CA GLY A 556 -2.19 6.18 4.87
C GLY A 556 -1.16 6.70 5.87
N ILE A 557 -0.17 7.45 5.41
CA ILE A 557 1.02 7.78 6.23
C ILE A 557 0.66 8.33 7.63
N THR A 558 -0.14 9.39 7.68
CA THR A 558 -0.47 10.10 8.91
C THR A 558 -1.41 9.30 9.81
N ASN A 559 -2.37 8.59 9.21
CA ASN A 559 -3.32 7.73 9.90
C ASN A 559 -2.64 6.50 10.49
N SER A 560 -1.71 5.87 9.76
CA SER A 560 -0.92 4.75 10.28
C SER A 560 -0.05 5.14 11.48
N ILE A 561 0.60 6.30 11.43
CA ILE A 561 1.34 6.82 12.60
C ILE A 561 0.39 7.01 13.78
N SER A 562 -0.79 7.59 13.53
CA SER A 562 -1.79 7.84 14.58
C SER A 562 -2.32 6.55 15.21
N MET A 563 -2.61 5.51 14.40
CA MET A 563 -3.01 4.19 14.87
C MET A 563 -1.96 3.49 15.72
N MET A 564 -0.68 3.83 15.52
CA MET A 564 0.46 3.25 16.23
C MET A 564 0.96 4.12 17.39
N THR A 565 0.14 5.07 17.84
CA THR A 565 0.40 5.90 19.02
C THR A 565 -0.82 6.01 19.92
N LYS A 566 -0.63 6.49 21.15
CA LYS A 566 -1.69 6.90 22.05
C LYS A 566 -1.40 8.29 22.59
N VAL A 567 -2.44 9.04 22.96
CA VAL A 567 -2.28 10.35 23.60
C VAL A 567 -2.03 10.13 25.09
N LYS A 568 -0.94 10.70 25.60
CA LYS A 568 -0.63 10.83 27.02
C LYS A 568 -0.81 12.29 27.44
N SER A 569 -1.61 12.51 28.47
CA SER A 569 -1.83 13.84 29.04
C SER A 569 -1.06 13.99 30.35
N THR A 570 -0.37 15.12 30.50
CA THR A 570 0.24 15.55 31.76
C THR A 570 -0.45 16.83 32.19
N VAL A 571 -1.14 16.80 33.33
CA VAL A 571 -1.90 17.96 33.84
C VAL A 571 -1.11 18.62 34.96
N ILE A 572 -0.82 19.90 34.78
CA ILE A 572 -0.24 20.78 35.80
C ILE A 572 -1.41 21.48 36.49
N ASN A 573 -1.56 21.22 37.79
CA ASN A 573 -2.54 21.92 38.63
C ASN A 573 -1.86 23.13 39.26
N LEU A 574 -2.40 24.31 38.98
CA LEU A 574 -1.94 25.57 39.53
C LEU A 574 -2.70 25.86 40.84
N PRO A 575 -2.05 26.48 41.83
CA PRO A 575 -2.69 26.82 43.10
C PRO A 575 -3.78 27.89 42.96
N THR A 576 -3.67 28.74 41.93
CA THR A 576 -4.62 29.81 41.62
C THR A 576 -4.87 29.90 40.10
N PRO A 577 -5.98 30.50 39.65
CA PRO A 577 -6.23 30.70 38.23
C PRO A 577 -5.14 31.53 37.55
N SER A 578 -4.67 31.10 36.38
CA SER A 578 -3.53 31.73 35.70
C SER A 578 -3.81 33.12 35.10
N TYR A 579 -5.08 33.51 34.91
CA TYR A 579 -5.45 34.83 34.40
C TYR A 579 -5.58 35.92 35.49
N THR A 580 -5.51 35.57 36.79
CA THR A 580 -5.71 36.52 37.91
C THR A 580 -4.41 37.06 38.51
N MET A 581 -3.27 36.97 37.83
CA MET A 581 -2.05 37.67 38.26
C MET A 581 -2.08 39.09 37.69
N GLY A 582 -2.94 39.94 38.26
CA GLY A 582 -3.11 41.35 37.95
C GLY A 582 -3.56 42.10 39.19
#